data_AF-A0A1W9II78-F1
#
_entry.id   AF-A0A1W9II78-F1
#
_cell.length_a   1.000
_cell.length_b   1.000
_cell.length_c   1.000
_cell.angle_alpha   90.00
_cell.angle_beta   90.00
_cell.angle_gamma   90.00
#
_symmetry.space_group_name_H-M   'P 1'
#
loop_
_entity.id
_entity.type
_entity.pdbx_description
1 polymer ?
#
loop_
_entity_poly.entity_id
_entity_poly.type
_entity_poly.pdbx_seq_one_letter_code
_entity_poly.pdbx_strand_id
1 'polypeptide(L)'
;MVNLIVPQQTFPRGTARTIGKERGDTLAARNRALQDGDVVSVTIRRSDDNGGATLQAFEIPYTRAMRVLDALNYISQHLAPDLAYRWLCGSKMCGTCAVRMNGREVLACWEAVEPSMTIEPLRNLPVVRDLVVDRAPYEQRVANFQPWIERDGDYAGFPEPLTHTEVKHASKALDCISCMSCFSACPVVGLSDVTNFAGPAPLVQLAQTALDARNSPDKVASALSVSGIFNCVSCYKCEEVCPAKIPIVTSVIEPLKTRAVILSPQLAHHALTFRSIILARGRIDPTELVFRVRGLKLLLGLGRALRMLVRRKINPVKTLFGRWSGASSVAARLLRKKDR
;
A
#
# COMPACT_ATOMS: atom_id res chain seq x y z
N MET A 1 20.41 25.73 3.57
CA MET A 1 20.98 24.62 2.77
C MET A 1 21.52 23.58 3.74
N VAL A 2 20.77 22.50 4.00
CA VAL A 2 21.25 21.38 4.83
C VAL A 2 21.69 20.28 3.87
N ASN A 3 23.00 20.06 3.79
CA ASN A 3 23.60 18.97 3.01
C ASN A 3 23.31 17.64 3.69
N LEU A 4 22.30 16.91 3.21
CA LEU A 4 22.10 15.50 3.54
C LEU A 4 23.03 14.65 2.67
N ILE A 5 24.25 14.44 3.15
CA ILE A 5 25.13 13.39 2.62
C ILE A 5 24.63 12.07 3.21
N VAL A 6 23.94 11.27 2.40
CA VAL A 6 23.64 9.88 2.76
C VAL A 6 24.94 9.08 2.58
N PRO A 7 25.52 8.48 3.64
CA PRO A 7 26.70 7.66 3.48
C PRO A 7 26.35 6.44 2.62
N GLN A 8 27.12 6.22 1.55
CA GLN A 8 26.98 5.01 0.76
C GLN A 8 27.40 3.82 1.63
N GLN A 9 26.45 2.96 1.97
CA GLN A 9 26.77 1.66 2.57
C GLN A 9 27.58 0.85 1.55
N THR A 10 28.87 0.70 1.83
CA THR A 10 29.73 -0.23 1.10
C THR A 10 29.36 -1.65 1.49
N PHE A 11 28.63 -2.35 0.63
CA PHE A 11 28.37 -3.77 0.82
C PHE A 11 29.67 -4.56 0.56
N PRO A 12 30.20 -5.31 1.54
CA PRO A 12 31.38 -6.13 1.32
C PRO A 12 31.10 -7.16 0.22
N ARG A 13 32.04 -7.31 -0.73
CA ARG A 13 31.95 -8.28 -1.83
C ARG A 13 31.85 -9.70 -1.24
N GLY A 14 30.70 -10.36 -1.40
CA GLY A 14 30.46 -11.73 -0.92
C GLY A 14 29.09 -11.99 -0.30
N THR A 15 28.29 -10.96 -0.03
CA THR A 15 26.98 -11.06 0.65
C THR A 15 25.83 -11.57 -0.22
N ALA A 16 26.02 -11.75 -1.53
CA ALA A 16 24.95 -12.25 -2.41
C ALA A 16 24.46 -13.66 -2.04
N ARG A 17 25.33 -14.51 -1.43
CA ARG A 17 24.96 -15.87 -0.97
C ARG A 17 24.12 -15.90 0.32
N THR A 18 23.95 -14.75 0.98
CA THR A 18 23.19 -14.62 2.22
C THR A 18 21.97 -13.70 2.07
N ILE A 19 21.74 -13.11 0.90
CA ILE A 19 20.49 -12.42 0.57
C ILE A 19 19.36 -13.46 0.60
N GLY A 20 18.43 -13.33 1.54
CA GLY A 20 17.31 -14.27 1.73
C GLY A 20 17.59 -15.45 2.66
N LYS A 21 18.78 -15.58 3.25
CA LYS A 21 18.97 -16.45 4.41
C LYS A 21 18.55 -15.69 5.65
N GLU A 22 17.38 -16.02 6.19
CA GLU A 22 16.98 -15.56 7.53
C GLU A 22 18.09 -15.97 8.49
N ARG A 23 18.83 -15.00 9.02
CA ARG A 23 19.66 -15.23 10.21
C ARG A 23 18.69 -15.75 11.27
N GLY A 24 19.06 -16.77 12.03
CA GLY A 24 18.20 -17.46 13.02
C GLY A 24 17.62 -16.60 14.15
N ASP A 25 17.51 -15.28 13.96
CA ASP A 25 16.80 -14.27 14.74
C ASP A 25 15.36 -14.10 14.20
N THR A 26 14.66 -15.20 13.97
CA THR A 26 13.23 -15.14 13.65
C THR A 26 12.44 -14.83 14.91
N LEU A 27 11.24 -14.26 14.78
CA LEU A 27 10.32 -14.10 15.91
C LEU A 27 10.13 -15.44 16.67
N ALA A 28 10.06 -16.56 15.94
CA ALA A 28 9.98 -17.88 16.54
C ALA A 28 11.23 -18.26 17.35
N ALA A 29 12.43 -17.86 16.92
CA ALA A 29 13.66 -18.10 17.65
C ALA A 29 13.78 -17.21 18.90
N ARG A 30 13.41 -15.93 18.79
CA ARG A 30 13.36 -14.99 19.93
C ARG A 30 12.34 -15.43 20.98
N ASN A 31 11.18 -15.92 20.55
CA ASN A 31 10.13 -16.38 21.46
C ASN A 31 10.46 -17.72 22.12
N ARG A 32 11.28 -18.57 21.50
CA ARG A 32 11.78 -19.81 22.12
C ARG A 32 12.76 -19.56 23.26
N ALA A 33 13.37 -18.38 23.30
CA ALA A 33 14.29 -18.01 24.36
C ALA A 33 13.58 -17.54 25.64
N LEU A 34 12.35 -17.04 25.54
CA LEU A 34 11.57 -16.54 26.67
C LEU A 34 10.95 -17.67 27.49
N GLN A 35 11.15 -17.62 28.81
CA GLN A 35 10.55 -18.50 29.83
C GLN A 35 9.56 -17.72 30.70
N ASP A 36 8.59 -18.42 31.28
CA ASP A 36 7.63 -17.81 32.20
C ASP A 36 8.34 -17.09 33.35
N GLY A 37 7.96 -15.83 33.58
CA GLY A 37 8.58 -14.97 34.60
C GLY A 37 9.75 -14.13 34.09
N ASP A 38 10.24 -14.34 32.87
CA ASP A 38 11.22 -13.44 32.25
C ASP A 38 10.66 -12.01 32.13
N VAL A 39 11.52 -11.01 32.14
CA VAL A 39 11.11 -9.62 31.96
C VAL A 39 11.16 -9.25 30.48
N VAL A 40 10.06 -8.69 29.97
CA VAL A 40 9.97 -8.12 28.62
C VAL A 40 9.97 -6.60 28.69
N SER A 41 10.81 -5.97 27.86
CA SER A 41 10.90 -4.52 27.75
C SER A 41 9.98 -4.01 26.64
N VAL A 42 8.99 -3.19 27.01
CA VAL A 42 8.01 -2.62 26.09
C VAL A 42 8.13 -1.10 26.08
N THR A 43 8.56 -0.55 24.95
CA THR A 43 8.55 0.90 24.74
C THR A 43 7.30 1.29 23.96
N ILE A 44 6.48 2.19 24.49
CA ILE A 44 5.26 2.65 23.84
C ILE A 44 5.41 4.13 23.47
N ARG A 45 5.06 4.49 22.24
CA ARG A 45 4.86 5.88 21.86
C ARG A 45 3.57 6.41 22.48
N ARG A 46 3.71 7.23 23.52
CA ARG A 46 2.62 7.94 24.17
C ARG A 46 2.40 9.27 23.48
N SER A 47 1.15 9.73 23.42
CA SER A 47 0.85 11.11 23.03
C SER A 47 -0.16 11.74 23.96
N ASP A 48 0.09 13.01 24.30
CA ASP A 48 -0.82 13.82 25.10
C ASP A 48 -1.84 14.56 24.22
N ASP A 49 -2.85 15.12 24.88
CA ASP A 49 -3.92 15.88 24.22
C ASP A 49 -3.40 17.19 23.56
N ASN A 50 -2.16 17.60 23.86
CA ASN A 50 -1.50 18.80 23.33
C ASN A 50 -0.60 18.50 22.10
N GLY A 51 -0.58 17.25 21.63
CA GLY A 51 0.20 16.82 20.47
C GLY A 51 1.67 16.53 20.76
N GLY A 52 2.09 16.56 22.03
CA GLY A 52 3.38 16.04 22.47
C GLY A 52 3.43 14.53 22.30
N ALA A 53 4.56 14.00 21.79
CA ALA A 53 4.79 12.56 21.69
C ALA A 53 6.08 12.17 22.41
N THR A 54 5.99 11.22 23.33
CA THR A 54 7.12 10.71 24.11
C THR A 54 7.20 9.18 23.98
N LEU A 55 8.40 8.64 24.16
CA LEU A 55 8.58 7.19 24.29
C LEU A 55 8.64 6.87 25.78
N GLN A 56 7.76 5.98 26.23
CA GLN A 56 7.73 5.51 27.61
C GLN A 56 8.06 4.02 27.64
N ALA A 57 9.04 3.64 28.45
CA ALA A 57 9.44 2.24 28.64
C ALA A 57 8.73 1.62 29.84
N PHE A 58 8.34 0.36 29.68
CA PHE A 58 7.72 -0.48 30.69
C PHE A 58 8.44 -1.82 30.74
N GLU A 59 8.51 -2.41 31.92
CA GLU A 59 8.97 -3.77 32.14
C GLU A 59 7.79 -4.59 32.64
N ILE A 60 7.52 -5.71 31.97
CA ILE A 60 6.39 -6.58 32.29
C ILE A 60 6.85 -8.03 32.42
N PRO A 61 6.23 -8.83 33.31
CA PRO A 61 6.50 -10.25 33.38
C PRO A 61 5.94 -10.96 32.15
N TYR A 62 6.75 -11.78 31.51
CA TYR A 62 6.37 -12.62 30.39
C TYR A 62 5.61 -13.86 30.88
N THR A 63 4.60 -14.22 30.09
CA THR A 63 3.91 -15.51 30.20
C THR A 63 3.92 -16.22 28.85
N ARG A 64 3.90 -17.54 28.86
CA ARG A 64 4.00 -18.36 27.66
C ARG A 64 2.89 -18.01 26.67
N ALA A 65 3.30 -17.81 25.42
CA ALA A 65 2.42 -17.43 24.31
C ALA A 65 1.73 -16.06 24.45
N MET A 66 2.25 -15.20 25.32
CA MET A 66 1.81 -13.81 25.45
C MET A 66 1.85 -13.08 24.10
N ARG A 67 0.74 -12.41 23.80
CA ARG A 67 0.58 -11.55 22.63
C ARG A 67 0.84 -10.10 23.00
N VAL A 68 1.07 -9.28 21.98
CA VAL A 68 1.22 -7.83 22.17
C VAL A 68 0.00 -7.22 22.86
N LEU A 69 -1.21 -7.73 22.60
CA LEU A 69 -2.42 -7.29 23.29
C LEU A 69 -2.39 -7.60 24.80
N ASP A 70 -1.87 -8.77 25.19
CA ASP A 70 -1.74 -9.12 26.60
C ASP A 70 -0.77 -8.18 27.31
N ALA A 71 0.33 -7.80 26.63
CA ALA A 71 1.26 -6.79 27.14
C ALA A 71 0.60 -5.41 27.30
N LEU A 72 -0.17 -4.96 26.31
CA LEU A 72 -0.92 -3.70 26.38
C LEU A 72 -1.97 -3.72 27.50
N ASN A 73 -2.69 -4.82 27.66
CA ASN A 73 -3.66 -5.01 28.74
C ASN A 73 -2.98 -4.98 30.11
N TYR A 74 -1.85 -5.68 30.28
CA TYR A 74 -1.10 -5.69 31.53
C TYR A 74 -0.63 -4.30 31.91
N ILE A 75 0.01 -3.58 30.97
CA ILE A 75 0.47 -2.20 31.17
C ILE A 75 -0.69 -1.30 31.54
N SER A 76 -1.80 -1.38 30.79
CA SER A 76 -3.00 -0.60 31.04
C SER A 76 -3.64 -0.89 32.40
N GLN A 77 -3.57 -2.11 32.91
CA GLN A 77 -4.21 -2.46 34.19
C GLN A 77 -3.34 -2.12 35.41
N HIS A 78 -2.02 -2.17 35.27
CA HIS A 78 -1.10 -2.15 36.42
C HIS A 78 -0.10 -1.00 36.42
N LEU A 79 0.33 -0.49 35.26
CA LEU A 79 1.46 0.43 35.14
C LEU A 79 1.07 1.81 34.59
N ALA A 80 0.12 1.84 33.64
CA ALA A 80 -0.36 3.06 32.99
C ALA A 80 -1.87 2.95 32.68
N PRO A 81 -2.75 3.15 33.68
CA PRO A 81 -4.22 3.14 33.50
C PRO A 81 -4.77 4.12 32.48
N ASP A 82 -3.98 5.12 32.13
CA ASP A 82 -4.28 6.14 31.15
C ASP A 82 -3.84 5.79 29.71
N LEU A 83 -3.23 4.61 29.48
CA LEU A 83 -2.81 4.18 28.15
C LEU A 83 -4.00 3.96 27.21
N ALA A 84 -4.04 4.69 26.09
CA ALA A 84 -5.08 4.56 25.08
C ALA A 84 -4.69 3.63 23.92
N TYR A 85 -5.49 2.60 23.68
CA TYR A 85 -5.37 1.66 22.56
C TYR A 85 -6.74 1.05 22.28
N ARG A 86 -6.96 0.50 21.07
CA ARG A 86 -8.24 -0.11 20.69
C ARG A 86 -8.07 -1.61 20.49
N TRP A 87 -9.01 -2.40 21.00
CA TRP A 87 -9.16 -3.82 20.67
C TRP A 87 -10.61 -4.25 20.85
N LEU A 88 -10.98 -5.42 20.30
CA LEU A 88 -12.33 -5.97 20.43
C LEU A 88 -12.33 -7.50 20.42
N CYS A 89 -12.12 -8.14 19.26
CA CYS A 89 -12.39 -9.58 19.12
C CYS A 89 -11.34 -10.52 19.72
N GLY A 90 -10.10 -10.06 19.95
CA GLY A 90 -8.98 -10.91 20.39
C GLY A 90 -8.48 -11.98 19.39
N SER A 91 -9.23 -12.24 18.31
CA SER A 91 -9.03 -13.40 17.43
C SER A 91 -8.70 -13.08 15.96
N LYS A 92 -8.06 -11.93 15.67
CA LYS A 92 -7.64 -11.53 14.31
C LYS A 92 -8.79 -11.31 13.29
N MET A 93 -10.02 -11.14 13.74
CA MET A 93 -11.19 -10.97 12.84
C MET A 93 -11.65 -9.51 12.65
N CYS A 94 -11.56 -8.66 13.68
CA CYS A 94 -12.11 -7.28 13.60
C CYS A 94 -11.13 -6.22 13.06
N GLY A 95 -9.82 -6.49 13.09
CA GLY A 95 -8.78 -5.54 12.68
C GLY A 95 -8.55 -4.33 13.59
N THR A 96 -9.31 -4.15 14.67
CA THR A 96 -9.28 -2.96 15.56
C THR A 96 -7.95 -2.74 16.27
N CYS A 97 -7.22 -3.81 16.61
CA CYS A 97 -5.97 -3.75 17.37
C CYS A 97 -4.70 -3.64 16.50
N ALA A 98 -4.84 -3.10 15.28
CA ALA A 98 -3.70 -2.88 14.41
C ALA A 98 -2.79 -1.77 14.96
N VAL A 99 -1.51 -2.10 15.13
CA VAL A 99 -0.46 -1.21 15.63
C VAL A 99 0.82 -1.45 14.84
N ARG A 100 1.86 -0.66 15.10
CA ARG A 100 3.21 -0.93 14.60
C ARG A 100 4.07 -1.47 15.74
N MET A 101 4.73 -2.60 15.51
CA MET A 101 5.70 -3.18 16.42
C MET A 101 7.05 -3.26 15.69
N ASN A 102 8.09 -2.68 16.28
CA ASN A 102 9.45 -2.69 15.72
C ASN A 102 9.50 -2.26 14.25
N GLY A 103 8.72 -1.23 13.91
CA GLY A 103 8.64 -0.68 12.57
C GLY A 103 7.63 -1.33 11.62
N ARG A 104 7.08 -2.51 11.95
CA ARG A 104 6.18 -3.31 11.11
C ARG A 104 4.74 -3.27 11.62
N GLU A 105 3.79 -3.23 10.71
CA GLU A 105 2.36 -3.30 11.03
C GLU A 105 1.96 -4.72 11.44
N VAL A 106 1.32 -4.84 12.60
CA VAL A 106 0.88 -6.11 13.19
C VAL A 106 -0.51 -5.96 13.81
N LEU A 107 -1.17 -7.07 14.11
CA LEU A 107 -2.38 -7.07 14.94
C LEU A 107 -1.96 -7.44 16.37
N ALA A 108 -2.19 -6.56 17.34
CA ALA A 108 -1.70 -6.79 18.70
C ALA A 108 -2.24 -8.10 19.30
N CYS A 109 -3.49 -8.48 19.00
CA CYS A 109 -4.10 -9.71 19.51
C CYS A 109 -3.52 -11.00 18.90
N TRP A 110 -2.69 -10.88 17.86
CA TRP A 110 -2.18 -12.02 17.11
C TRP A 110 -0.66 -12.07 17.09
N GLU A 111 0.00 -10.92 17.13
CA GLU A 111 1.46 -10.87 17.19
C GLU A 111 1.95 -11.31 18.56
N ALA A 112 2.97 -12.15 18.59
CA ALA A 112 3.62 -12.55 19.83
C ALA A 112 4.55 -11.43 20.32
N VAL A 113 4.71 -11.32 21.64
CA VAL A 113 5.68 -10.38 22.21
C VAL A 113 7.12 -10.79 21.87
N GLU A 114 8.02 -9.81 21.85
CA GLU A 114 9.47 -10.03 21.73
C GLU A 114 10.15 -9.56 23.03
N PRO A 115 11.37 -10.04 23.37
CA PRO A 115 12.08 -9.63 24.59
C PRO A 115 12.25 -8.12 24.76
N SER A 116 12.38 -7.42 23.63
CA SER A 116 12.35 -5.97 23.56
C SER A 116 11.57 -5.56 22.33
N MET A 117 10.58 -4.69 22.53
CA MET A 117 9.73 -4.19 21.46
C MET A 117 9.34 -2.73 21.64
N THR A 118 9.25 -2.01 20.52
CA THR A 118 8.69 -0.67 20.45
C THR A 118 7.34 -0.72 19.74
N ILE A 119 6.31 -0.19 20.39
CA ILE A 119 4.94 -0.13 19.88
C ILE A 119 4.60 1.33 19.53
N GLU A 120 4.15 1.53 18.30
CA GLU A 120 3.78 2.83 17.74
C GLU A 120 2.37 2.78 17.13
N PRO A 121 1.65 3.91 17.04
CA PRO A 121 0.42 3.98 16.27
C PRO A 121 0.67 3.72 14.78
N LEU A 122 -0.40 3.38 14.06
CA LEU A 122 -0.37 3.29 12.60
C LEU A 122 0.06 4.62 11.96
N ARG A 123 0.83 4.56 10.87
CA ARG A 123 1.22 5.75 10.09
C ARG A 123 0.11 6.16 9.14
N ASN A 124 0.27 7.34 8.53
CA ASN A 124 -0.62 7.91 7.51
C ASN A 124 -2.05 8.23 8.00
N LEU A 125 -2.30 8.06 9.30
CA LEU A 125 -3.56 8.41 9.95
C LEU A 125 -3.23 9.37 11.10
N PRO A 126 -4.07 10.38 11.37
CA PRO A 126 -3.90 11.25 12.52
C PRO A 126 -3.94 10.42 13.81
N VAL A 127 -3.03 10.70 14.74
CA VAL A 127 -3.05 10.08 16.07
C VAL A 127 -4.02 10.88 16.93
N VAL A 128 -5.00 10.20 17.53
CA VAL A 128 -5.93 10.81 18.49
C VAL A 128 -5.28 10.87 19.86
N ARG A 129 -4.75 9.72 20.33
CA ARG A 129 -4.04 9.58 21.61
C ARG A 129 -3.31 8.24 21.65
N ASP A 130 -2.09 8.23 22.18
CA ASP A 130 -1.21 7.05 22.27
C ASP A 130 -1.19 6.20 20.98
N LEU A 131 -1.82 5.01 21.01
CA LEU A 131 -1.88 4.07 19.90
C LEU A 131 -3.19 4.17 19.08
N VAL A 132 -4.10 5.06 19.48
CA VAL A 132 -5.39 5.30 18.83
C VAL A 132 -5.22 6.27 17.67
N VAL A 133 -5.64 5.84 16.48
CA VAL A 133 -5.65 6.67 15.27
C VAL A 133 -7.07 7.00 14.83
N ASP A 134 -7.21 8.15 14.19
CA ASP A 134 -8.46 8.58 13.55
C ASP A 134 -8.63 7.85 12.21
N ARG A 135 -9.78 7.20 12.05
CA ARG A 135 -10.15 6.44 10.85
C ARG A 135 -10.91 7.28 9.83
N ALA A 136 -11.38 8.48 10.19
CA ALA A 136 -12.20 9.31 9.31
C ALA A 136 -11.58 9.58 7.93
N PRO A 137 -10.26 9.85 7.78
CA PRO A 137 -9.66 10.04 6.46
C PRO A 137 -9.71 8.79 5.56
N TYR A 138 -9.72 7.59 6.15
CA TYR A 138 -9.92 6.36 5.41
C TYR A 138 -11.40 6.19 5.03
N GLU A 139 -12.30 6.38 5.99
CA GLU A 139 -13.74 6.19 5.80
C GLU A 139 -14.32 7.15 4.76
N GLN A 140 -13.89 8.41 4.76
CA GLN A 140 -14.26 9.39 3.75
C GLN A 140 -13.83 8.97 2.33
N ARG A 141 -12.61 8.42 2.18
CA ARG A 141 -12.14 7.91 0.87
C ARG A 141 -12.99 6.74 0.38
N VAL A 142 -13.39 5.84 1.29
CA VAL A 142 -14.27 4.71 0.95
C VAL A 142 -15.67 5.19 0.61
N ALA A 143 -16.24 6.12 1.39
CA ALA A 143 -17.55 6.69 1.12
C ALA A 143 -17.61 7.41 -0.23
N ASN A 144 -16.55 8.14 -0.60
CA ASN A 144 -16.43 8.81 -1.90
C ASN A 144 -16.47 7.84 -3.09
N PHE A 145 -16.15 6.56 -2.90
CA PHE A 145 -16.29 5.55 -3.93
C PHE A 145 -17.71 5.06 -4.15
N GLN A 146 -18.62 5.36 -3.21
CA GLN A 146 -19.98 4.86 -3.25
C GLN A 146 -20.01 3.32 -3.41
N PRO A 147 -19.49 2.56 -2.43
CA PRO A 147 -19.14 1.15 -2.57
C PRO A 147 -20.36 0.22 -2.45
N TRP A 148 -21.35 0.43 -3.32
CA TRP A 148 -22.50 -0.45 -3.51
C TRP A 148 -22.57 -0.91 -4.96
N ILE A 149 -23.36 -1.94 -5.22
CA ILE A 149 -23.63 -2.45 -6.56
C ILE A 149 -24.82 -1.70 -7.13
N GLU A 150 -24.65 -1.16 -8.33
CA GLU A 150 -25.71 -0.56 -9.14
C GLU A 150 -25.83 -1.39 -10.41
N ARG A 151 -27.02 -1.89 -10.74
CA ARG A 151 -27.23 -2.81 -11.87
C ARG A 151 -27.78 -2.04 -13.07
N ASP A 152 -27.36 -2.43 -14.27
CA ASP A 152 -27.97 -1.91 -15.51
C ASP A 152 -29.29 -2.62 -15.85
N GLY A 153 -29.56 -3.79 -15.25
CA GLY A 153 -30.75 -4.60 -15.52
C GLY A 153 -31.35 -5.22 -14.27
N ASP A 154 -32.48 -5.90 -14.47
CA ASP A 154 -33.26 -6.49 -13.39
C ASP A 154 -32.52 -7.64 -12.68
N TYR A 155 -32.89 -7.86 -11.43
CA TYR A 155 -32.36 -8.97 -10.65
C TYR A 155 -32.85 -10.31 -11.19
N ALA A 156 -31.92 -11.18 -11.60
CA ALA A 156 -32.20 -12.47 -12.25
C ALA A 156 -32.76 -13.57 -11.30
N GLY A 157 -32.94 -13.30 -10.01
CA GLY A 157 -33.43 -14.28 -9.03
C GLY A 157 -32.31 -15.04 -8.29
N PHE A 158 -32.70 -15.88 -7.32
CA PHE A 158 -31.77 -16.70 -6.52
C PHE A 158 -31.85 -18.19 -6.93
N PRO A 159 -30.71 -18.88 -7.14
CA PRO A 159 -29.36 -18.33 -7.15
C PRO A 159 -29.10 -17.45 -8.39
N GLU A 160 -28.32 -16.40 -8.21
CA GLU A 160 -27.91 -15.53 -9.31
C GLU A 160 -26.91 -16.28 -10.22
N PRO A 161 -27.00 -16.17 -11.56
CA PRO A 161 -26.18 -16.94 -12.49
C PRO A 161 -24.75 -16.40 -12.58
N LEU A 162 -23.99 -16.53 -11.49
CA LEU A 162 -22.58 -16.12 -11.39
C LEU A 162 -21.66 -17.33 -11.42
N THR A 163 -20.60 -17.24 -12.21
CA THR A 163 -19.51 -18.21 -12.22
C THR A 163 -18.44 -17.84 -11.19
N HIS A 164 -17.70 -18.85 -10.70
CA HIS A 164 -16.55 -18.61 -9.82
C HIS A 164 -15.52 -17.65 -10.44
N THR A 165 -15.34 -17.69 -11.77
CA THR A 165 -14.42 -16.80 -12.48
C THR A 165 -14.83 -15.34 -12.45
N GLU A 166 -16.13 -15.05 -12.50
CA GLU A 166 -16.66 -13.69 -12.45
C GLU A 166 -16.51 -13.05 -11.08
N VAL A 167 -16.60 -13.85 -10.01
CA VAL A 167 -16.51 -13.34 -8.63
C VAL A 167 -15.12 -13.48 -8.00
N LYS A 168 -14.18 -14.16 -8.66
CA LYS A 168 -12.87 -14.52 -8.08
C LYS A 168 -12.14 -13.34 -7.43
N HIS A 169 -12.02 -12.22 -8.13
CA HIS A 169 -11.28 -11.06 -7.64
C HIS A 169 -12.05 -10.30 -6.55
N ALA A 170 -13.35 -10.10 -6.71
CA ALA A 170 -14.22 -9.48 -5.71
C ALA A 170 -14.25 -10.31 -4.41
N SER A 171 -14.39 -11.63 -4.53
CA SER A 171 -14.39 -12.57 -3.41
C SER A 171 -13.14 -12.45 -2.57
N LYS A 172 -11.95 -12.33 -3.18
CA LYS A 172 -10.71 -12.17 -2.42
C LYS A 172 -10.61 -10.82 -1.71
N ALA A 173 -11.23 -9.77 -2.24
CA ALA A 173 -11.31 -8.46 -1.59
C ALA A 173 -12.27 -8.46 -0.38
N LEU A 174 -13.25 -9.38 -0.33
CA LEU A 174 -14.19 -9.54 0.80
C LEU A 174 -13.52 -10.07 2.07
N ASP A 175 -12.34 -10.71 1.97
CA ASP A 175 -11.54 -11.14 3.13
C ASP A 175 -10.99 -9.94 3.96
N CYS A 176 -11.19 -8.72 3.50
CA CYS A 176 -10.65 -7.51 4.13
C CYS A 176 -11.35 -7.22 5.47
N ILE A 177 -10.58 -7.29 6.56
CA ILE A 177 -11.03 -6.98 7.92
C ILE A 177 -10.88 -5.49 8.30
N SER A 178 -10.63 -4.59 7.34
CA SER A 178 -10.52 -3.14 7.57
C SER A 178 -9.61 -2.75 8.75
N CYS A 179 -8.40 -3.33 8.81
CA CYS A 179 -7.39 -3.10 9.85
C CYS A 179 -6.43 -1.94 9.56
N MET A 180 -6.44 -1.38 8.34
CA MET A 180 -5.55 -0.30 7.87
C MET A 180 -4.04 -0.59 7.89
N SER A 181 -3.58 -1.82 8.18
CA SER A 181 -2.15 -2.16 8.13
C SER A 181 -1.51 -1.83 6.78
N CYS A 182 -2.16 -2.19 5.67
CA CYS A 182 -1.66 -1.86 4.33
C CYS A 182 -1.66 -0.35 4.04
N PHE A 183 -2.58 0.41 4.64
CA PHE A 183 -2.66 1.85 4.51
C PHE A 183 -1.51 2.56 5.24
N SER A 184 -1.20 2.13 6.48
CA SER A 184 -0.02 2.57 7.25
C SER A 184 1.30 2.24 6.57
N ALA A 185 1.38 1.07 5.94
CA ALA A 185 2.61 0.61 5.31
C ALA A 185 2.89 1.27 3.95
N CYS A 186 1.89 1.88 3.32
CA CYS A 186 2.04 2.43 1.97
C CYS A 186 2.85 3.74 1.99
N PRO A 187 3.98 3.83 1.27
CA PRO A 187 4.76 5.06 1.21
C PRO A 187 4.06 6.16 0.39
N VAL A 188 3.26 5.80 -0.61
CA VAL A 188 2.58 6.77 -1.50
C VAL A 188 1.47 7.52 -0.75
N VAL A 189 0.78 6.84 0.17
CA VAL A 189 -0.23 7.49 1.02
C VAL A 189 0.42 8.57 1.90
N GLY A 190 1.66 8.37 2.34
CA GLY A 190 2.43 9.38 3.07
C GLY A 190 2.79 10.63 2.25
N LEU A 191 2.55 10.61 0.93
CA LEU A 191 2.77 11.71 -0.01
C LEU A 191 1.44 12.34 -0.46
N SER A 192 0.49 12.45 0.48
CA SER A 192 -0.86 12.97 0.22
C SER A 192 -0.91 14.45 -0.18
N ASP A 193 0.16 15.20 0.09
CA ASP A 193 0.37 16.58 -0.34
C ASP A 193 0.67 16.72 -1.83
N VAL A 194 1.19 15.65 -2.46
CA VAL A 194 1.58 15.64 -3.88
C VAL A 194 0.85 14.61 -4.73
N THR A 195 0.08 13.70 -4.11
CA THR A 195 -0.72 12.69 -4.81
C THR A 195 -2.15 12.64 -4.28
N ASN A 196 -3.10 12.37 -5.17
CA ASN A 196 -4.49 12.06 -4.82
C ASN A 196 -4.73 10.54 -4.70
N PHE A 197 -3.69 9.77 -4.34
CA PHE A 197 -3.82 8.31 -4.23
C PHE A 197 -4.73 7.93 -3.06
N ALA A 198 -5.79 7.18 -3.33
CA ALA A 198 -6.68 6.74 -2.26
C ALA A 198 -6.01 5.76 -1.27
N GLY A 199 -5.01 5.00 -1.71
CA GLY A 199 -4.31 4.02 -0.87
C GLY A 199 -4.83 2.60 -1.04
N PRO A 200 -4.05 1.59 -0.58
CA PRO A 200 -4.39 0.19 -0.78
C PRO A 200 -5.65 -0.23 -0.01
N ALA A 201 -5.87 0.23 1.23
CA ALA A 201 -7.04 -0.18 2.01
C ALA A 201 -8.37 0.29 1.38
N PRO A 202 -8.54 1.57 0.99
CA PRO A 202 -9.76 1.99 0.28
C PRO A 202 -9.94 1.27 -1.07
N LEU A 203 -8.86 1.00 -1.81
CA LEU A 203 -8.96 0.29 -3.08
C LEU A 203 -9.40 -1.17 -2.92
N VAL A 204 -9.06 -1.84 -1.81
CA VAL A 204 -9.60 -3.17 -1.51
C VAL A 204 -11.11 -3.09 -1.26
N GLN A 205 -11.60 -2.06 -0.55
CA GLN A 205 -13.05 -1.85 -0.38
C GLN A 205 -13.74 -1.58 -1.73
N LEU A 206 -13.16 -0.70 -2.56
CA LEU A 206 -13.67 -0.44 -3.90
C LEU A 206 -13.74 -1.73 -4.73
N ALA A 207 -12.72 -2.59 -4.68
CA ALA A 207 -12.69 -3.81 -5.46
C ALA A 207 -13.80 -4.82 -5.14
N GLN A 208 -14.38 -4.78 -3.93
CA GLN A 208 -15.50 -5.66 -3.59
C GLN A 208 -16.71 -5.43 -4.51
N THR A 209 -16.93 -4.19 -4.95
CA THR A 209 -18.02 -3.84 -5.88
C THR A 209 -17.52 -3.55 -7.29
N ALA A 210 -16.35 -2.95 -7.45
CA ALA A 210 -15.80 -2.56 -8.74
C ALA A 210 -15.21 -3.73 -9.54
N LEU A 211 -14.91 -4.87 -8.90
CA LEU A 211 -14.53 -6.12 -9.58
C LEU A 211 -15.68 -7.14 -9.60
N ASP A 212 -16.84 -6.81 -9.03
CA ASP A 212 -18.05 -7.63 -9.15
C ASP A 212 -18.60 -7.52 -10.58
N ALA A 213 -19.15 -8.61 -11.11
CA ALA A 213 -19.73 -8.65 -12.45
C ALA A 213 -21.13 -8.02 -12.50
N ARG A 214 -21.79 -7.87 -11.35
CA ARG A 214 -23.15 -7.33 -11.23
C ARG A 214 -23.21 -5.81 -11.25
N ASN A 215 -22.06 -5.15 -11.10
CA ASN A 215 -21.98 -3.70 -11.00
C ASN A 215 -21.86 -3.06 -12.39
N SER A 216 -22.59 -1.98 -12.58
CA SER A 216 -22.66 -1.20 -13.82
C SER A 216 -21.28 -0.67 -14.21
N PRO A 217 -20.88 -0.77 -15.48
CA PRO A 217 -19.64 -0.18 -15.98
C PRO A 217 -19.53 1.32 -15.67
N ASP A 218 -20.63 2.06 -15.77
CA ASP A 218 -20.66 3.51 -15.52
C ASP A 218 -20.44 3.82 -14.03
N LYS A 219 -21.05 3.03 -13.14
CA LYS A 219 -20.80 3.12 -11.70
C LYS A 219 -19.32 2.88 -11.37
N VAL A 220 -18.74 1.84 -11.95
CA VAL A 220 -17.33 1.48 -11.76
C VAL A 220 -16.40 2.57 -12.30
N ALA A 221 -16.70 3.14 -13.48
CA ALA A 221 -15.95 4.25 -14.05
C ALA A 221 -15.94 5.49 -13.14
N SER A 222 -17.11 5.86 -12.62
CA SER A 222 -17.27 6.97 -11.68
C SER A 222 -16.42 6.79 -10.42
N ALA A 223 -16.50 5.62 -9.78
CA ALA A 223 -15.71 5.33 -8.58
C ALA A 223 -14.19 5.31 -8.84
N LEU A 224 -13.76 4.77 -9.98
CA LEU A 224 -12.34 4.76 -10.37
C LEU A 224 -11.79 6.16 -10.66
N SER A 225 -12.63 7.09 -11.15
CA SER A 225 -12.22 8.45 -11.50
C SER A 225 -11.64 9.24 -10.31
N VAL A 226 -12.13 8.99 -9.10
CA VAL A 226 -11.71 9.66 -7.86
C VAL A 226 -10.65 8.87 -7.07
N SER A 227 -10.24 7.69 -7.55
CA SER A 227 -9.36 6.77 -6.81
C SER A 227 -7.87 7.13 -6.83
N GLY A 228 -7.44 7.89 -7.85
CA GLY A 228 -6.02 8.14 -8.09
C GLY A 228 -5.20 6.85 -8.30
N ILE A 229 -5.82 5.76 -8.75
CA ILE A 229 -5.24 4.41 -8.75
C ILE A 229 -3.87 4.28 -9.48
N PHE A 230 -3.64 5.09 -10.51
CA PHE A 230 -2.38 5.09 -11.26
C PHE A 230 -1.19 5.68 -10.49
N ASN A 231 -1.40 6.27 -9.31
CA ASN A 231 -0.32 6.67 -8.41
C ASN A 231 0.29 5.47 -7.65
N CYS A 232 -0.34 4.28 -7.70
CA CYS A 232 0.26 3.08 -7.12
C CYS A 232 1.54 2.69 -7.87
N VAL A 233 2.66 2.71 -7.16
CA VAL A 233 3.99 2.34 -7.68
C VAL A 233 4.30 0.84 -7.61
N SER A 234 3.34 0.01 -7.21
CA SER A 234 3.46 -1.45 -7.13
C SER A 234 4.71 -1.92 -6.34
N CYS A 235 4.94 -1.35 -5.15
CA CYS A 235 6.05 -1.71 -4.26
C CYS A 235 5.76 -2.91 -3.33
N TYR A 236 4.55 -3.49 -3.39
CA TYR A 236 4.13 -4.69 -2.64
C TYR A 236 4.11 -4.62 -1.11
N LYS A 237 4.50 -3.50 -0.49
CA LYS A 237 4.49 -3.37 0.98
C LYS A 237 3.12 -3.64 1.61
N CYS A 238 2.04 -3.26 0.92
CA CYS A 238 0.66 -3.55 1.34
C CYS A 238 0.34 -5.04 1.45
N GLU A 239 0.91 -5.88 0.59
CA GLU A 239 0.71 -7.33 0.65
C GLU A 239 1.52 -7.96 1.78
N GLU A 240 2.77 -7.50 1.95
CA GLU A 240 3.69 -7.99 3.00
C GLU A 240 3.08 -7.87 4.41
N VAL A 241 2.34 -6.79 4.67
CA VAL A 241 1.76 -6.50 5.99
C VAL A 241 0.31 -6.95 6.14
N CYS A 242 -0.32 -7.51 5.12
CA CYS A 242 -1.74 -7.84 5.16
C CYS A 242 -2.00 -9.07 6.06
N PRO A 243 -2.68 -8.93 7.21
CA PRO A 243 -2.94 -10.07 8.09
C PRO A 243 -3.86 -11.13 7.45
N ALA A 244 -4.75 -10.71 6.56
CA ALA A 244 -5.66 -11.56 5.78
C ALA A 244 -5.01 -12.17 4.53
N LYS A 245 -3.73 -11.86 4.26
CA LYS A 245 -2.96 -12.35 3.10
C LYS A 245 -3.69 -12.12 1.77
N ILE A 246 -4.29 -10.95 1.62
CA ILE A 246 -4.91 -10.54 0.36
C ILE A 246 -3.78 -10.17 -0.62
N PRO A 247 -3.75 -10.74 -1.83
CA PRO A 247 -2.87 -10.30 -2.91
C PRO A 247 -3.33 -8.94 -3.47
N ILE A 248 -3.13 -7.87 -2.69
CA ILE A 248 -3.64 -6.51 -2.96
C ILE A 248 -3.12 -5.91 -4.27
N VAL A 249 -1.86 -6.07 -4.63
CA VAL A 249 -1.34 -5.55 -5.90
C VAL A 249 -1.90 -6.40 -7.05
N THR A 250 -1.66 -7.71 -7.00
CA THR A 250 -1.92 -8.59 -8.16
C THR A 250 -3.38 -8.93 -8.40
N SER A 251 -4.20 -9.04 -7.35
CA SER A 251 -5.60 -9.46 -7.45
C SER A 251 -6.60 -8.33 -7.20
N VAL A 252 -6.16 -7.15 -6.76
CA VAL A 252 -7.03 -6.00 -6.50
C VAL A 252 -6.60 -4.80 -7.37
N ILE A 253 -5.41 -4.24 -7.16
CA ILE A 253 -4.99 -3.00 -7.81
C ILE A 253 -4.78 -3.18 -9.32
N GLU A 254 -4.08 -4.21 -9.78
CA GLU A 254 -3.83 -4.42 -11.21
C GLU A 254 -5.13 -4.75 -11.99
N PRO A 255 -6.07 -5.58 -11.49
CA PRO A 255 -7.40 -5.73 -12.08
C PRO A 255 -8.21 -4.42 -12.13
N LEU A 256 -8.18 -3.61 -11.05
CA LEU A 256 -8.83 -2.30 -11.05
C LEU A 256 -8.20 -1.34 -12.06
N LYS A 257 -6.86 -1.33 -12.20
CA LYS A 257 -6.18 -0.54 -13.25
C LYS A 257 -6.61 -1.01 -14.65
N THR A 258 -6.78 -2.32 -14.84
CA THR A 258 -7.27 -2.88 -16.10
C THR A 258 -8.69 -2.39 -16.40
N ARG A 259 -9.61 -2.43 -15.43
CA ARG A 259 -10.95 -1.85 -15.58
C ARG A 259 -10.89 -0.34 -15.84
N ALA A 260 -10.01 0.40 -15.16
CA ALA A 260 -9.84 1.84 -15.39
C ALA A 260 -9.38 2.15 -16.82
N VAL A 261 -8.46 1.36 -17.39
CA VAL A 261 -8.03 1.51 -18.78
C VAL A 261 -9.19 1.28 -19.76
N ILE A 262 -10.03 0.27 -19.51
CA ILE A 262 -11.15 -0.09 -20.40
C ILE A 262 -12.27 0.95 -20.31
N LEU A 263 -12.65 1.33 -19.10
CA LEU A 263 -13.84 2.16 -18.83
C LEU A 263 -13.53 3.67 -18.85
N SER A 264 -12.29 4.07 -18.59
CA SER A 264 -11.89 5.47 -18.50
C SER A 264 -10.44 5.69 -18.96
N PRO A 265 -10.15 5.51 -20.27
CA PRO A 265 -8.78 5.61 -20.82
C PRO A 265 -8.04 6.89 -20.46
N GLN A 266 -8.76 8.01 -20.25
CA GLN A 266 -8.21 9.29 -19.83
C GLN A 266 -7.43 9.20 -18.51
N LEU A 267 -7.83 8.34 -17.57
CA LEU A 267 -7.12 8.12 -16.31
C LEU A 267 -5.76 7.44 -16.53
N ALA A 268 -5.65 6.64 -17.59
CA ALA A 268 -4.47 5.86 -17.92
C ALA A 268 -3.53 6.56 -18.92
N HIS A 269 -3.69 7.87 -19.15
CA HIS A 269 -2.98 8.61 -20.20
C HIS A 269 -1.46 8.37 -20.20
N HIS A 270 -0.81 8.37 -19.02
CA HIS A 270 0.64 8.10 -18.94
C HIS A 270 0.98 6.66 -19.39
N ALA A 271 0.23 5.66 -18.93
CA ALA A 271 0.45 4.26 -19.27
C ALA A 271 0.19 3.98 -20.76
N LEU A 272 -0.88 4.56 -21.31
CA LEU A 272 -1.21 4.45 -22.74
C LEU A 272 -0.18 5.17 -23.62
N THR A 273 0.27 6.37 -23.20
CA THR A 273 1.34 7.09 -23.89
C THR A 273 2.62 6.27 -23.89
N PHE A 274 3.01 5.73 -22.73
CA PHE A 274 4.18 4.86 -22.61
C PHE A 274 4.09 3.64 -23.55
N ARG A 275 2.94 2.96 -23.59
CA ARG A 275 2.68 1.85 -24.52
C ARG A 275 2.82 2.29 -25.98
N SER A 276 2.23 3.44 -26.34
CA SER A 276 2.27 3.96 -27.73
C SER A 276 3.70 4.27 -28.19
N ILE A 277 4.56 4.80 -27.30
CA ILE A 277 5.97 5.09 -27.59
C ILE A 277 6.74 3.80 -27.84
N ILE A 278 6.53 2.77 -27.01
CA ILE A 278 7.17 1.46 -27.19
C ILE A 278 6.73 0.82 -28.50
N LEU A 279 5.43 0.87 -28.83
CA LEU A 279 4.90 0.36 -30.09
C LEU A 279 5.51 1.07 -31.31
N ALA A 280 5.68 2.40 -31.23
CA ALA A 280 6.24 3.18 -32.32
C ALA A 280 7.77 3.02 -32.43
N ARG A 281 8.50 2.96 -31.32
CA ARG A 281 9.98 3.08 -31.35
C ARG A 281 10.73 1.79 -31.03
N GLY A 282 10.05 0.81 -30.43
CA GLY A 282 10.68 -0.40 -29.87
C GLY A 282 11.52 -0.15 -28.63
N ARG A 283 11.49 1.07 -28.09
CA ARG A 283 12.27 1.51 -26.93
C ARG A 283 11.50 2.58 -26.17
N ILE A 284 11.83 2.74 -24.90
CA ILE A 284 11.34 3.86 -24.10
C ILE A 284 12.08 5.13 -24.52
N ASP A 285 11.33 6.20 -24.80
CA ASP A 285 11.87 7.54 -25.04
C ASP A 285 11.38 8.48 -23.94
N PRO A 286 12.21 8.73 -22.90
CA PRO A 286 11.81 9.56 -21.76
C PRO A 286 11.45 10.99 -22.15
N THR A 287 12.11 11.55 -23.16
CA THR A 287 11.83 12.89 -23.67
C THR A 287 10.42 12.95 -24.25
N GLU A 288 10.09 12.04 -25.17
CA GLU A 288 8.78 11.99 -25.79
C GLU A 288 7.67 11.70 -24.78
N LEU A 289 7.93 10.82 -23.80
CA LEU A 289 6.98 10.52 -22.75
C LEU A 289 6.66 11.78 -21.92
N VAL A 290 7.69 12.53 -21.51
CA VAL A 290 7.52 13.77 -20.74
C VAL A 290 6.75 14.80 -21.56
N PHE A 291 7.10 14.99 -22.84
CA PHE A 291 6.42 15.93 -23.73
C PHE A 291 4.95 15.56 -23.98
N ARG A 292 4.67 14.29 -24.30
CA ARG A 292 3.30 13.83 -24.56
C ARG A 292 2.43 13.84 -23.31
N VAL A 293 2.98 13.51 -22.13
CA VAL A 293 2.20 13.47 -20.89
C VAL A 293 2.00 14.85 -20.26
N ARG A 294 3.03 15.70 -20.23
CA ARG A 294 2.93 17.03 -19.60
C ARG A 294 2.52 18.14 -20.57
N GLY A 295 2.73 17.97 -21.87
CA GLY A 295 2.50 19.00 -22.87
C GLY A 295 3.17 20.33 -22.49
N LEU A 296 2.41 21.43 -22.63
CA LEU A 296 2.83 22.79 -22.28
C LEU A 296 3.14 22.99 -20.78
N LYS A 297 2.60 22.13 -19.89
CA LYS A 297 2.90 22.22 -18.44
C LYS A 297 4.37 21.89 -18.12
N LEU A 298 5.15 21.40 -19.09
CA LEU A 298 6.60 21.25 -18.95
C LEU A 298 7.30 22.60 -18.74
N LEU A 299 6.74 23.70 -19.29
CA LEU A 299 7.30 25.05 -19.17
C LEU A 299 7.30 25.55 -17.71
N LEU A 300 6.29 25.16 -16.93
CA LEU A 300 6.21 25.44 -15.48
C LEU A 300 7.33 24.76 -14.67
N GLY A 301 8.04 23.80 -15.27
CA GLY A 301 9.12 23.04 -14.65
C GLY A 301 10.47 23.22 -15.34
N LEU A 302 10.71 24.36 -16.01
CA LEU A 302 11.89 24.58 -16.86
C LEU A 302 13.22 24.24 -16.16
N GLY A 303 13.38 24.62 -14.89
CA GLY A 303 14.60 24.31 -14.12
C GLY A 303 14.80 22.82 -13.82
N ARG A 304 13.74 22.01 -13.77
CA ARG A 304 13.86 20.53 -13.69
C ARG A 304 14.16 19.95 -15.07
N ALA A 305 13.51 20.43 -16.11
CA ALA A 305 13.76 20.00 -17.48
C ALA A 305 15.21 20.26 -17.90
N LEU A 306 15.74 21.45 -17.60
CA LEU A 306 17.14 21.81 -17.84
C LEU A 306 18.10 20.91 -17.05
N ARG A 307 17.83 20.65 -15.76
CA ARG A 307 18.64 19.69 -14.97
C ARG A 307 18.60 18.29 -15.56
N MET A 308 17.46 17.83 -16.07
CA MET A 308 17.36 16.52 -16.73
C MET A 308 18.12 16.49 -18.05
N LEU A 309 18.11 17.58 -18.82
CA LEU A 309 18.89 17.73 -20.05
C LEU A 309 20.40 17.72 -19.77
N VAL A 310 20.86 18.53 -18.80
CA VAL A 310 22.27 18.60 -18.37
C VAL A 310 22.76 17.25 -17.86
N ARG A 311 21.94 16.52 -17.09
CA ARG A 311 22.23 15.15 -16.64
C ARG A 311 22.00 14.08 -17.71
N ARG A 312 21.77 14.46 -18.97
CA ARG A 312 21.54 13.57 -20.13
C ARG A 312 20.41 12.55 -19.93
N LYS A 313 19.44 12.84 -19.05
CA LYS A 313 18.23 12.02 -18.85
C LYS A 313 17.17 12.25 -19.92
N ILE A 314 17.26 13.38 -20.63
CA ILE A 314 16.41 13.76 -21.76
C ILE A 314 17.35 14.09 -22.92
N ASN A 315 17.01 13.63 -24.13
CA ASN A 315 17.77 13.92 -25.34
C ASN A 315 16.81 14.27 -26.49
N PRO A 316 16.44 15.55 -26.66
CA PRO A 316 15.47 15.97 -27.66
C PRO A 316 15.96 15.73 -29.09
N VAL A 317 17.27 15.81 -29.35
CA VAL A 317 17.86 15.53 -30.67
C VAL A 317 17.65 14.07 -31.05
N LYS A 318 17.90 13.13 -30.12
CA LYS A 318 17.65 11.70 -30.33
C LYS A 318 16.15 11.39 -30.45
N THR A 319 15.30 12.20 -29.86
CA THR A 319 13.84 12.07 -29.94
C THR A 319 13.29 12.56 -31.29
N LEU A 320 13.87 13.61 -31.88
CA LEU A 320 13.47 14.16 -33.18
C LEU A 320 14.08 13.40 -34.36
N PHE A 321 15.36 13.04 -34.27
CA PHE A 321 16.13 12.44 -35.37
C PHE A 321 16.49 10.96 -35.17
N GLY A 322 16.14 10.37 -34.02
CA GLY A 322 16.46 8.97 -33.72
C GLY A 322 15.63 8.00 -34.55
N ARG A 323 16.32 7.06 -35.20
CA ARG A 323 15.69 6.02 -36.04
C ARG A 323 14.84 5.03 -35.22
N TRP A 324 13.89 4.43 -35.94
CA TRP A 324 13.16 3.23 -35.51
C TRP A 324 14.12 2.09 -35.23
N SER A 325 13.92 1.40 -34.11
CA SER A 325 14.67 0.17 -33.82
C SER A 325 13.91 -1.04 -34.36
N GLY A 326 14.61 -2.11 -34.78
CA GLY A 326 13.97 -3.37 -35.18
C GLY A 326 13.09 -3.98 -34.06
N ALA A 327 13.31 -3.59 -32.81
CA ALA A 327 12.50 -3.97 -31.66
C ALA A 327 11.06 -3.44 -31.70
N SER A 328 10.73 -2.45 -32.53
CA SER A 328 9.33 -1.98 -32.65
C SER A 328 8.44 -3.05 -33.30
N SER A 329 8.97 -3.83 -34.24
CA SER A 329 8.27 -4.96 -34.85
C SER A 329 7.96 -6.07 -33.83
N VAL A 330 8.91 -6.34 -32.94
CA VAL A 330 8.76 -7.29 -31.83
C VAL A 330 7.77 -6.77 -30.79
N ALA A 331 7.88 -5.49 -30.41
CA ALA A 331 6.95 -4.84 -29.50
C ALA A 331 5.52 -4.85 -30.05
N ALA A 332 5.33 -4.55 -31.34
CA ALA A 332 4.03 -4.64 -32.00
C ALA A 332 3.48 -6.07 -31.95
N ARG A 333 4.30 -7.08 -32.20
CA ARG A 333 3.90 -8.49 -32.09
C ARG A 333 3.47 -8.89 -30.68
N LEU A 334 4.22 -8.46 -29.65
CA LEU A 334 3.95 -8.83 -28.26
C LEU A 334 2.77 -8.07 -27.66
N LEU A 335 2.67 -6.76 -27.94
CA LEU A 335 1.71 -5.87 -27.29
C LEU A 335 0.38 -5.76 -28.04
N ARG A 336 0.32 -6.06 -29.36
CA ARG A 336 -0.96 -6.12 -30.10
C ARG A 336 -1.67 -7.47 -29.98
N LYS A 337 -0.94 -8.55 -29.66
CA LYS A 337 -1.55 -9.89 -29.49
C LYS A 337 -2.46 -9.99 -28.24
N LYS A 338 -2.36 -9.02 -27.33
CA LYS A 338 -3.19 -8.90 -26.12
C LYS A 338 -4.43 -8.01 -26.29
N ASP A 339 -4.61 -7.39 -27.46
CA ASP A 339 -5.80 -6.57 -27.79
C ASP A 339 -6.92 -7.41 -28.47
N ARG A 340 -6.73 -8.73 -28.63
CA ARG A 340 -7.72 -9.71 -29.08
C ARG A 340 -8.09 -10.61 -27.92
#